data_AF-A0A534GFF0-F1
#
_entry.id   AF-A0A534GFF0-F1
#
_cell.length_a   1.000
_cell.length_b   1.000
_cell.length_c   1.000
_cell.angle_alpha   90.00
_cell.angle_beta   90.00
_cell.angle_gamma   90.00
#
_symmetry.space_group_name_H-M   'P 1'
#
loop_
_entity.id
_entity.type
_entity.pdbx_description
1 polymer ?
#
loop_
_entity_poly.entity_id
_entity_poly.type
_entity_poly.pdbx_seq_one_letter_code
_entity_poly.pdbx_strand_id
1 'polypeptide(L)'
;MSAITFVVETLLSLALFVVLARLLLQWTRADFRNPLCQAVVHITNPLILPLRRVLPPIGKLDTASVIAVLMVAVLDVACIFALHGVGFPPPLLWLRAVLGEIARTLLWTYLSAIFLYALL
;
A
#
# COMPACT_ATOMS: atom_id res chain seq x y z
N MET A 1 -16.31 -20.68 -0.28
CA MET A 1 -14.86 -20.45 -0.37
C MET A 1 -14.52 -19.19 -1.18
N SER A 2 -15.19 -18.90 -2.31
CA SER A 2 -14.90 -17.72 -3.14
C SER A 2 -15.22 -16.36 -2.48
N ALA A 3 -16.35 -16.24 -1.78
CA ALA A 3 -16.77 -14.96 -1.19
C ALA A 3 -15.80 -14.42 -0.12
N ILE A 4 -15.29 -15.29 0.75
CA ILE A 4 -14.33 -14.92 1.80
C ILE A 4 -13.01 -14.46 1.16
N THR A 5 -12.54 -15.20 0.15
CA THR A 5 -11.31 -14.87 -0.58
C THR A 5 -11.42 -13.49 -1.23
N PHE A 6 -12.53 -13.19 -1.90
CA PHE A 6 -12.80 -11.88 -2.49
C PHE A 6 -12.77 -10.74 -1.47
N VAL A 7 -13.42 -10.92 -0.31
CA VAL A 7 -13.44 -9.88 0.74
C VAL A 7 -12.04 -9.63 1.28
N VAL A 8 -11.26 -10.68 1.55
CA VAL A 8 -9.90 -10.54 2.07
C VAL A 8 -8.98 -9.87 1.04
N GLU A 9 -9.00 -10.31 -0.21
CA GLU A 9 -8.25 -9.70 -1.32
C GLU A 9 -8.60 -8.23 -1.49
N THR A 10 -9.89 -7.89 -1.47
CA THR A 10 -10.34 -6.50 -1.61
C THR A 10 -9.86 -5.64 -0.45
N LEU A 11 -9.93 -6.13 0.79
CA LEU A 11 -9.49 -5.36 1.95
C LEU A 11 -7.98 -5.16 1.98
N LEU A 12 -7.19 -6.18 1.64
CA LEU A 12 -5.73 -6.10 1.63
C LEU A 12 -5.22 -5.23 0.49
N SER A 13 -5.77 -5.37 -0.71
CA SER A 13 -5.45 -4.50 -1.86
C SER A 13 -5.83 -3.04 -1.58
N LEU A 14 -6.99 -2.79 -0.94
CA LEU A 14 -7.38 -1.44 -0.52
C LEU A 14 -6.44 -0.89 0.56
N ALA A 15 -6.02 -1.71 1.53
CA ALA A 15 -5.05 -1.30 2.54
C ALA A 15 -3.71 -0.91 1.90
N LEU A 16 -3.22 -1.72 0.95
CA LEU A 16 -1.99 -1.42 0.20
C LEU A 16 -2.14 -0.13 -0.60
N PHE A 17 -3.27 0.05 -1.30
CA PHE A 17 -3.59 1.26 -2.03
C PHE A 17 -3.52 2.51 -1.16
N VAL A 18 -4.16 2.50 0.02
CA VAL A 18 -4.20 3.67 0.91
C VAL A 18 -2.83 3.99 1.51
N VAL A 19 -2.05 2.98 1.90
CA VAL A 19 -0.68 3.18 2.42
C VAL A 19 0.27 3.70 1.33
N LEU A 20 0.12 3.17 0.11
CA LEU A 20 0.91 3.59 -1.04
C LEU A 20 0.53 5.00 -1.50
N ALA A 21 -0.76 5.35 -1.46
CA ALA A 21 -1.24 6.70 -1.69
C ALA A 21 -0.61 7.69 -0.69
N ARG A 22 -0.51 7.35 0.61
CA ARG A 22 0.19 8.21 1.58
C ARG A 22 1.64 8.45 1.19
N LEU A 23 2.37 7.40 0.79
CA LEU A 23 3.76 7.53 0.35
C LEU A 23 3.86 8.47 -0.85
N LEU A 24 2.96 8.34 -1.84
CA LEU A 24 2.89 9.22 -3.00
C LEU A 24 2.59 10.66 -2.62
N LEU A 25 1.61 10.91 -1.73
CA LEU A 25 1.28 12.26 -1.24
C LEU A 25 2.47 12.94 -0.56
N GLN A 26 3.23 12.18 0.24
CA GLN A 26 4.45 12.68 0.88
C GLN A 26 5.53 13.00 -0.16
N TRP A 27 5.69 12.14 -1.16
CA TRP A 27 6.70 12.31 -2.19
C TRP A 27 6.41 13.50 -3.13
N THR A 28 5.15 13.68 -3.54
CA THR A 28 4.70 14.79 -4.39
C THR A 28 4.52 16.11 -3.64
N ARG A 29 4.64 16.10 -2.29
CA ARG A 29 4.38 17.25 -1.42
C ARG A 29 2.96 17.81 -1.61
N ALA A 30 1.98 16.92 -1.67
CA ALA A 30 0.58 17.29 -1.82
C ALA A 30 0.11 18.21 -0.68
N ASP A 31 -0.80 19.14 -0.98
CA ASP A 31 -1.36 20.06 0.01
C ASP A 31 -2.26 19.30 0.99
N PHE A 32 -1.81 19.14 2.23
CA PHE A 32 -2.56 18.48 3.30
C PHE A 32 -3.82 19.22 3.73
N ARG A 33 -4.10 20.41 3.18
CA ARG A 33 -5.41 21.08 3.35
C ARG A 33 -6.51 20.39 2.54
N ASN A 34 -6.17 19.56 1.55
CA ASN A 34 -7.14 18.79 0.79
C ASN A 34 -7.76 17.68 1.69
N PRO A 35 -9.10 17.61 1.81
CA PRO A 35 -9.77 16.60 2.65
C PRO A 35 -9.39 15.15 2.29
N LEU A 36 -9.11 14.86 1.02
CA LEU A 36 -8.64 13.53 0.59
C LEU A 36 -7.26 13.19 1.17
N CYS A 37 -6.35 14.17 1.19
CA CYS A 37 -5.03 13.98 1.78
C CYS A 37 -5.12 13.71 3.28
N GLN A 38 -6.01 14.42 3.98
CA GLN A 38 -6.26 14.21 5.41
C GLN A 38 -6.86 12.84 5.69
N ALA A 39 -7.82 12.40 4.89
CA ALA A 39 -8.42 11.07 5.01
C ALA A 39 -7.36 9.96 4.89
N VAL A 40 -6.51 10.01 3.86
CA VAL A 40 -5.42 9.04 3.66
C VAL A 40 -4.45 9.03 4.84
N VAL A 41 -4.02 10.19 5.33
CA VAL A 41 -3.13 10.29 6.50
C VAL A 41 -3.80 9.74 7.76
N HIS A 42 -5.07 10.06 7.99
CA HIS A 42 -5.80 9.62 9.17
C HIS A 42 -5.96 8.09 9.21
N ILE A 43 -6.34 7.48 8.08
CA ILE A 43 -6.50 6.02 7.96
C ILE A 43 -5.17 5.29 8.18
N THR A 44 -4.06 5.85 7.70
CA THR A 44 -2.74 5.21 7.76
C THR A 44 -1.96 5.51 9.05
N ASN A 45 -2.29 6.58 9.76
CA ASN A 45 -1.64 6.95 11.03
C ASN A 45 -1.55 5.85 12.08
N PRO A 46 -2.58 5.03 12.35
CA PRO A 46 -2.47 3.95 13.33
C PRO A 46 -1.36 2.95 12.97
N LEU A 47 -1.08 2.75 11.67
CA LEU A 47 0.02 1.91 11.20
C LEU A 47 1.36 2.67 11.21
N ILE A 48 1.41 3.91 10.71
CA ILE A 48 2.67 4.65 10.51
C ILE A 48 3.26 5.22 11.81
N LEU A 49 2.44 5.70 12.75
CA LEU A 49 2.92 6.28 14.01
C LEU A 49 3.77 5.31 14.86
N PRO A 50 3.39 4.03 15.06
CA PRO A 50 4.24 3.10 15.79
C PRO A 50 5.54 2.80 15.03
N LEU A 51 5.50 2.66 13.70
CA LEU A 51 6.70 2.46 12.89
C LEU A 51 7.68 3.64 13.01
N ARG A 52 7.17 4.87 12.99
CA ARG A 52 7.99 6.10 13.11
C ARG A 52 8.75 6.21 14.43
N ARG A 53 8.33 5.49 15.48
CA ARG A 53 9.07 5.45 16.75
C ARG A 53 10.40 4.70 16.61
N VAL A 54 10.44 3.72 15.71
CA VAL A 54 11.64 2.89 15.46
C VAL A 54 12.43 3.42 14.27
N LEU A 55 11.73 3.94 13.26
CA LEU A 55 12.28 4.30 11.96
C LEU A 55 12.13 5.81 11.73
N PRO A 56 13.14 6.62 12.09
CA PRO A 56 13.09 8.05 11.84
C PRO A 56 13.05 8.32 10.32
N PRO A 57 12.35 9.39 9.90
CA PRO A 57 12.29 9.77 8.49
C PRO A 57 13.66 10.24 7.99
N ILE A 58 14.05 9.80 6.80
CA ILE A 58 15.34 10.17 6.19
C ILE A 58 15.06 11.11 5.01
N GLY A 59 15.27 12.41 5.23
CA GLY A 59 15.11 13.44 4.21
C GLY A 59 13.66 13.64 3.77
N LYS A 60 13.40 13.51 2.47
CA LYS A 60 12.05 13.71 1.87
C LYS A 60 11.20 12.44 1.85
N LEU A 61 11.81 11.28 2.08
CA LEU A 61 11.12 9.99 2.11
C LEU A 61 10.85 9.59 3.56
N ASP A 62 9.60 9.26 3.84
CA ASP A 62 9.21 8.71 5.14
C ASP A 62 9.54 7.21 5.14
N THR A 63 10.67 6.86 5.74
CA THR A 63 11.14 5.47 5.86
C THR A 63 10.06 4.57 6.45
N ALA A 64 9.28 5.08 7.40
CA ALA A 64 8.16 4.35 7.99
C ALA A 64 7.06 4.05 6.95
N SER A 65 6.74 5.00 6.07
CA SER A 65 5.77 4.77 4.98
C SER A 65 6.26 3.72 3.99
N VAL A 66 7.54 3.75 3.61
CA VAL A 66 8.12 2.74 2.70
C VAL A 66 8.05 1.34 3.32
N ILE A 67 8.42 1.22 4.59
CA ILE A 67 8.39 -0.05 5.30
C ILE A 67 6.94 -0.53 5.52
N ALA A 68 5.99 0.38 5.74
CA ALA A 68 4.58 0.02 5.81
C ALA A 68 4.04 -0.51 4.47
N VAL A 69 4.38 0.12 3.34
CA VAL A 69 4.02 -0.41 2.00
C VAL A 69 4.55 -1.82 1.84
N LEU A 70 5.83 -2.04 2.18
CA LEU A 70 6.45 -3.36 2.06
C LEU A 70 5.76 -4.39 2.96
N MET A 71 5.48 -4.06 4.23
CA MET A 71 4.81 -4.97 5.16
C MET A 71 3.39 -5.33 4.71
N VAL A 72 2.62 -4.35 4.22
CA VAL A 72 1.26 -4.60 3.75
C VAL A 72 1.27 -5.44 2.47
N ALA A 73 2.19 -5.19 1.53
CA ALA A 73 2.30 -5.99 0.31
C ALA A 73 2.74 -7.44 0.60
N VAL A 74 3.67 -7.62 1.54
CA VAL A 74 4.08 -8.94 2.02
C VAL A 74 2.91 -9.68 2.64
N LEU A 75 2.13 -9.01 3.49
CA LEU A 75 0.96 -9.59 4.13
C LEU A 75 -0.12 -9.96 3.10
N ASP A 76 -0.38 -9.07 2.14
CA ASP A 76 -1.34 -9.28 1.05
C ASP A 76 -1.01 -10.54 0.26
N VAL A 77 0.20 -10.60 -0.31
CA VAL A 77 0.64 -11.77 -1.08
C VAL A 77 0.67 -13.03 -0.22
N ALA A 78 1.14 -12.98 1.03
CA ALA A 78 1.14 -14.15 1.89
C ALA A 78 -0.27 -14.69 2.18
N CYS A 79 -1.24 -13.80 2.46
CA CYS A 79 -2.63 -14.16 2.70
C CYS A 79 -3.29 -14.74 1.45
N ILE A 80 -3.06 -14.14 0.27
CA ILE A 80 -3.61 -14.62 -1.00
C ILE A 80 -3.11 -16.02 -1.31
N PHE A 81 -1.82 -16.29 -1.14
CA PHE A 81 -1.26 -17.62 -1.37
C PHE A 81 -1.86 -18.66 -0.40
N ALA A 82 -1.97 -18.30 0.89
CA ALA A 82 -2.57 -19.16 1.90
C ALA A 82 -4.04 -19.48 1.60
N LEU A 83 -4.83 -18.50 1.17
CA LEU A 83 -6.25 -18.67 0.84
C LEU A 83 -6.47 -19.54 -0.41
N HIS A 84 -5.57 -19.46 -1.38
CA HIS A 84 -5.61 -20.32 -2.57
C HIS A 84 -5.07 -21.72 -2.34
N GLY A 85 -4.60 -22.04 -1.12
CA GLY A 85 -3.99 -23.34 -0.80
C GLY A 85 -2.67 -23.57 -1.54
N VAL A 86 -2.08 -22.52 -2.09
CA VAL A 86 -0.75 -22.57 -2.71
C VAL A 86 0.24 -22.48 -1.57
N GLY A 87 1.02 -23.54 -1.34
CA GLY A 87 2.09 -23.52 -0.34
C GLY A 87 3.10 -22.39 -0.59
N PHE A 88 4.02 -22.18 0.34
CA PHE A 88 5.03 -21.12 0.19
C PHE A 88 5.82 -21.33 -1.11
N PRO A 89 5.68 -20.43 -2.11
CA PRO A 89 6.38 -20.61 -3.37
C PRO A 89 7.88 -20.38 -3.14
N PRO A 90 8.74 -20.81 -4.08
CA PRO A 90 10.16 -20.47 -4.07
C PRO A 90 10.40 -18.98 -3.75
N PRO A 91 11.39 -18.62 -2.91
CA PRO A 91 11.58 -17.24 -2.43
C PRO A 91 11.65 -16.20 -3.56
N LEU A 92 12.24 -16.57 -4.70
CA LEU A 92 12.32 -15.70 -5.88
C LEU A 92 10.95 -15.38 -6.48
N LEU A 93 10.04 -16.37 -6.54
CA LEU A 93 8.68 -16.19 -7.05
C LEU A 93 7.84 -15.36 -6.09
N TRP A 94 8.01 -15.59 -4.79
CA TRP A 94 7.33 -14.80 -3.76
C TRP A 94 7.76 -13.33 -3.81
N LEU A 95 9.07 -13.06 -3.87
CA LEU A 95 9.61 -11.71 -4.00
C LEU A 95 9.09 -11.02 -5.28
N ARG A 96 9.06 -11.74 -6.40
CA ARG A 96 8.50 -11.22 -7.65
C ARG A 96 7.01 -10.89 -7.53
N ALA A 97 6.24 -11.70 -6.79
CA ALA A 97 4.82 -11.43 -6.56
C ALA A 97 4.63 -10.17 -5.70
N VAL A 98 5.38 -10.02 -4.61
CA VAL A 98 5.33 -8.82 -3.75
C VAL A 98 5.71 -7.56 -4.54
N LEU A 99 6.83 -7.59 -5.27
CA LEU A 99 7.25 -6.46 -6.10
C LEU A 99 6.25 -6.16 -7.22
N GLY A 100 5.68 -7.21 -7.82
CA GLY A 100 4.65 -7.10 -8.85
C GLY A 100 3.36 -6.47 -8.31
N GLU A 101 2.95 -6.82 -7.09
CA GLU A 101 1.77 -6.24 -6.46
C GLU A 101 2.00 -4.77 -6.12
N ILE A 102 3.13 -4.42 -5.50
CA ILE A 102 3.50 -3.01 -5.25
C ILE A 102 3.51 -2.21 -6.56
N ALA A 103 4.14 -2.74 -7.61
CA ALA A 103 4.22 -2.07 -8.91
C ALA A 103 2.83 -1.90 -9.55
N ARG A 104 1.99 -2.95 -9.50
CA ARG A 104 0.61 -2.91 -9.98
C ARG A 104 -0.18 -1.83 -9.23
N THR A 105 -0.18 -1.85 -7.90
CA THR A 105 -0.92 -0.88 -7.08
C THR A 105 -0.40 0.53 -7.31
N LEU A 106 0.92 0.73 -7.44
CA LEU A 106 1.54 2.01 -7.76
C LEU A 106 1.02 2.55 -9.10
N LEU A 107 1.03 1.71 -10.16
CA LEU A 107 0.56 2.09 -11.48
C LEU A 107 -0.93 2.45 -11.47
N TRP A 108 -1.79 1.62 -10.86
CA TRP A 108 -3.21 1.92 -10.74
C TRP A 108 -3.46 3.20 -9.96
N THR A 109 -2.77 3.40 -8.85
CA THR A 109 -2.89 4.63 -8.03
C THR A 109 -2.50 5.87 -8.85
N TYR A 110 -1.40 5.79 -9.60
CA TYR A 110 -0.92 6.90 -10.43
C TYR A 110 -1.86 7.19 -11.60
N LEU A 111 -2.35 6.15 -12.29
CA LEU A 111 -3.31 6.29 -13.38
C LEU A 111 -4.64 6.88 -12.89
N SER A 112 -5.16 6.40 -11.76
CA SER A 112 -6.36 6.97 -11.14
C SER A 112 -6.15 8.44 -10.76
N ALA A 113 -4.99 8.81 -10.23
CA ALA A 113 -4.68 10.20 -9.91
C ALA A 113 -4.65 11.10 -11.16
N ILE A 114 -4.03 10.65 -12.25
CA ILE A 114 -4.03 11.37 -13.55
C ILE A 114 -5.46 11.52 -14.07
N PHE A 115 -6.25 10.45 -14.03
CA PHE A 115 -7.62 10.46 -14.51
C PHE A 115 -8.49 11.44 -13.72
N LEU A 116 -8.38 11.43 -12.38
CA LEU A 116 -9.07 12.39 -11.52
C LEU A 116 -8.66 13.84 -11.83
N TYR A 117 -7.37 14.08 -12.06
CA TYR A 117 -6.87 15.40 -12.45
C TYR A 117 -7.41 15.85 -13.82
N ALA A 118 -7.58 14.94 -14.76
CA ALA A 118 -8.10 15.26 -16.09
C ALA A 118 -9.62 15.56 -16.11
N LEU A 119 -10.36 15.08 -15.10
CA LEU A 119 -11.82 15.27 -15.01
C LEU A 119 -12.22 16.57 -14.28
N LEU A 120 -11.36 17.06 -13.39
CA LEU A 120 -11.55 18.28 -12.59
C LEU A 120 -11.07 19.52 -13.33
#